data_AF-A0A6B3NSF8-F1
#
_entry.id   AF-A0A6B3NSF8-F1
#
_cell.length_a   1.000
_cell.length_b   1.000
_cell.length_c   1.000
_cell.angle_alpha   90.00
_cell.angle_beta   90.00
_cell.angle_gamma   90.00
#
_symmetry.space_group_name_H-M   'P 1'
#
loop_
_entity.id
_entity.type
_entity.pdbx_description
1 polymer ?
#
loop_
_entity_poly.entity_id
_entity_poly.type
_entity_poly.pdbx_seq_one_letter_code
_entity_poly.pdbx_strand_id
1 'polypeptide(L)'
;MPSALSQLNALPGRTKAIACVVFAIANLVFASLYLANWRHYEAPDYRRWVQLQGAVTSEGAVWKQDRSLVQFGAKFQVPGDPQPQRRPAYADRQAFALAGLRIGTPVALTIEVTPGGAVLRELATLQGQVLFDDSLHHHVVTAANDAARYAIVAGVCMALLGLIGALILWLRRPSNAAVKHPGAP
;
A
#
# COMPACT_ATOMS: atom_id res chain seq x y z
N MET A 1 19.52 35.02 -0.86
CA MET A 1 19.69 33.58 -1.17
C MET A 1 19.05 33.31 -2.52
N PRO A 2 19.77 32.74 -3.51
CA PRO A 2 19.16 32.37 -4.79
C PRO A 2 18.07 31.31 -4.57
N SER A 3 16.90 31.49 -5.17
CA SER A 3 15.79 30.54 -5.08
C SER A 3 16.14 29.25 -5.85
N ALA A 4 15.57 28.11 -5.43
CA ALA A 4 15.78 26.82 -6.10
C ALA A 4 15.51 26.86 -7.61
N LEU A 5 14.53 27.69 -8.03
CA LEU A 5 14.19 27.93 -9.44
C LEU A 5 15.31 28.65 -10.22
N SER A 6 16.01 29.61 -9.58
CA SER A 6 17.13 30.33 -10.22
C SER A 6 18.34 29.43 -10.46
N GLN A 7 18.60 28.48 -9.55
CA GLN A 7 19.66 27.48 -9.70
C GLN A 7 19.33 26.44 -10.77
N LEU A 8 18.07 26.00 -10.84
CA LEU A 8 17.59 25.10 -11.89
C LEU A 8 17.74 25.73 -13.28
N ASN A 9 17.45 27.02 -13.44
CA ASN A 9 17.55 27.70 -14.73
C ASN A 9 19.00 27.88 -15.22
N ALA A 10 19.98 27.95 -14.32
CA ALA A 10 21.40 28.08 -14.67
C ALA A 10 22.05 26.79 -15.22
N LEU A 11 21.38 25.63 -15.10
CA LEU A 11 21.94 24.35 -15.52
C LEU A 11 21.93 24.16 -17.06
N PRO A 12 22.94 23.47 -17.63
CA PRO A 12 22.94 23.05 -19.03
C PRO A 12 21.72 22.21 -19.38
N GLY A 13 21.20 22.35 -20.60
CA GLY A 13 20.00 21.61 -21.07
C GLY A 13 20.12 20.09 -20.95
N ARG A 14 21.34 19.53 -21.09
CA ARG A 14 21.61 18.10 -20.88
C ARG A 14 21.42 17.68 -19.43
N THR A 15 21.91 18.46 -18.47
CA THR A 15 21.76 18.18 -17.04
C THR A 15 20.29 18.27 -16.62
N LYS A 16 19.55 19.25 -17.15
CA LYS A 16 18.09 19.37 -16.94
C LYS A 16 17.34 18.15 -17.49
N ALA A 17 17.65 17.71 -18.71
CA ALA A 17 17.02 16.53 -19.30
C ALA A 17 17.32 15.25 -18.50
N ILE A 18 18.56 15.05 -18.07
CA ILE A 18 18.94 13.91 -17.22
C ILE A 18 18.19 13.98 -15.88
N ALA A 19 18.09 15.15 -15.26
CA ALA A 19 17.35 15.32 -14.00
C ALA A 19 15.86 14.96 -14.18
N CYS A 20 15.24 15.34 -15.30
CA CYS A 20 13.86 14.95 -15.63
C CYS A 20 13.69 13.43 -15.80
N VAL A 21 14.67 12.74 -16.41
CA VAL A 21 14.65 11.28 -16.53
C VAL A 21 14.82 10.59 -15.17
N VAL A 22 15.77 11.05 -14.35
CA VAL A 22 15.97 10.51 -12.99
C VAL A 22 14.71 10.71 -12.15
N PHE A 23 14.09 11.89 -12.23
CA PHE A 23 12.81 12.16 -11.57
C PHE A 23 11.71 11.19 -12.03
N ALA A 24 11.61 10.93 -13.34
CA ALA A 24 10.62 9.99 -13.86
C ALA A 24 10.85 8.58 -13.34
N ILE A 25 12.10 8.09 -13.36
CA ILE A 25 12.46 6.77 -12.84
C ILE A 25 12.12 6.66 -11.35
N ALA A 26 12.43 7.69 -10.56
CA ALA A 26 12.12 7.69 -9.12
C ALA A 26 10.61 7.55 -8.85
N ASN A 27 9.77 8.24 -9.64
CA ASN A 27 8.32 8.12 -9.52
C ASN A 27 7.79 6.74 -9.95
N LEU A 28 8.39 6.11 -10.96
CA LEU A 28 8.03 4.74 -11.36
C LEU A 28 8.42 3.71 -10.29
N VAL A 29 9.59 3.86 -9.67
CA VAL A 29 10.00 3.03 -8.53
C VAL A 29 9.04 3.24 -7.35
N PHE A 30 8.62 4.47 -7.08
CA PHE A 30 7.62 4.74 -6.06
C PHE A 30 6.28 4.04 -6.37
N ALA A 31 5.79 4.15 -7.61
CA ALA A 31 4.56 3.47 -8.03
C ALA A 31 4.67 1.93 -7.94
N SER A 32 5.81 1.34 -8.30
CA SER A 32 6.00 -0.11 -8.21
C SER A 32 6.01 -0.62 -6.77
N LEU A 33 6.50 0.17 -5.80
CA LEU A 33 6.41 -0.18 -4.38
C LEU A 33 4.95 -0.24 -3.88
N TYR A 34 4.04 0.58 -4.42
CA TYR A 34 2.63 0.48 -4.10
C TYR A 34 1.96 -0.75 -4.74
N LEU A 35 2.35 -1.10 -5.98
CA LEU A 35 1.91 -2.35 -6.62
C LEU A 35 2.36 -3.58 -5.82
N ALA A 36 3.56 -3.57 -5.26
CA ALA A 36 4.06 -4.67 -4.42
C ALA A 36 3.24 -4.88 -3.13
N ASN A 37 2.53 -3.84 -2.66
CA ASN A 37 1.64 -3.92 -1.50
C ASN A 37 0.17 -4.19 -1.86
N TRP A 38 -0.12 -4.49 -3.13
CA TRP A 38 -1.47 -4.76 -3.59
C TRP A 38 -2.04 -6.00 -2.90
N ARG A 39 -3.20 -5.86 -2.27
CA ARG A 39 -3.86 -6.94 -1.55
C ARG A 39 -4.83 -7.66 -2.47
N HIS A 40 -4.77 -8.98 -2.48
CA HIS A 40 -5.72 -9.81 -3.20
C HIS A 40 -6.77 -10.31 -2.22
N TYR A 41 -8.05 -10.10 -2.56
CA TYR A 41 -9.15 -10.74 -1.85
C TYR A 41 -9.41 -12.09 -2.51
N GLU A 42 -9.47 -13.13 -1.69
CA GLU A 42 -9.88 -14.47 -2.10
C GLU A 42 -11.22 -14.78 -1.46
N ALA A 43 -12.18 -15.21 -2.29
CA ALA A 43 -13.50 -15.62 -1.83
C ALA A 43 -13.38 -16.81 -0.85
N PRO A 44 -14.22 -16.88 0.20
CA PRO A 44 -14.08 -17.91 1.22
C PRO A 44 -14.32 -19.33 0.70
N ASP A 45 -13.45 -20.27 1.06
CA ASP A 45 -13.72 -21.71 0.97
C ASP A 45 -14.22 -22.24 2.33
N TYR A 46 -15.54 -22.29 2.47
CA TYR A 46 -16.22 -22.75 3.69
C TYR A 46 -15.83 -24.17 4.13
N ARG A 47 -15.32 -25.01 3.22
CA ARG A 47 -14.91 -26.39 3.57
C ARG A 47 -13.64 -26.43 4.42
N ARG A 48 -12.88 -25.35 4.43
CA ARG A 48 -11.60 -25.22 5.15
C ARG A 48 -11.72 -24.35 6.40
N TRP A 49 -12.96 -24.06 6.80
CA TRP A 49 -13.22 -23.24 7.97
C TRP A 49 -13.00 -24.04 9.24
N VAL A 50 -12.26 -23.42 10.14
CA VAL A 50 -12.01 -23.97 11.47
C VAL A 50 -12.34 -22.88 12.48
N GLN A 51 -13.18 -23.25 13.45
CA GLN A 51 -13.49 -22.40 14.59
C GLN A 51 -12.48 -22.65 15.70
N LEU A 52 -11.94 -21.58 16.26
CA LEU A 52 -10.95 -21.61 17.32
C LEU A 52 -11.20 -20.47 18.29
N GLN A 53 -10.64 -20.61 19.48
CA GLN A 53 -10.46 -19.50 20.38
C GLN A 53 -9.08 -18.89 20.19
N GLY A 54 -9.03 -17.57 20.24
CA GLY A 54 -7.79 -16.82 20.25
C GLY A 54 -7.82 -15.74 21.30
N ALA A 55 -6.87 -14.81 21.21
CA ALA A 55 -6.83 -13.66 22.09
C ALA A 55 -6.37 -12.41 21.35
N VAL A 56 -6.84 -11.27 21.81
CA VAL A 56 -6.40 -9.96 21.33
C VAL A 56 -4.93 -9.74 21.73
N THR A 57 -4.10 -9.23 20.83
CA THR A 57 -2.66 -9.05 21.05
C THR A 57 -2.18 -7.61 21.06
N SER A 58 -2.98 -6.68 20.58
CA SER A 58 -2.63 -5.26 20.56
C SER A 58 -3.81 -4.42 21.02
N GLU A 59 -3.50 -3.21 21.46
CA GLU A 59 -4.53 -2.18 21.56
C GLU A 59 -5.09 -1.87 20.17
N GLY A 60 -6.34 -1.41 20.14
CA GLY A 60 -6.98 -0.95 18.92
C GLY A 60 -6.45 0.42 18.52
N ALA A 61 -5.97 0.55 17.29
CA ALA A 61 -5.56 1.82 16.70
C ALA A 61 -6.48 2.18 15.53
N VAL A 62 -6.82 3.47 15.40
CA VAL A 62 -7.61 3.94 14.25
C VAL A 62 -6.83 3.65 12.97
N TRP A 63 -7.48 2.97 12.03
CA TRP A 63 -6.84 2.59 10.78
C TRP A 63 -6.67 3.81 9.87
N LYS A 64 -5.49 3.95 9.25
CA LYS A 64 -5.13 5.17 8.52
C LYS A 64 -5.92 5.33 7.22
N GLN A 65 -6.21 4.21 6.57
CA GLN A 65 -6.90 4.14 5.28
C GLN A 65 -8.40 4.42 5.42
N ASP A 66 -9.01 3.95 6.52
CA ASP A 66 -10.40 4.23 6.86
C ASP A 66 -10.52 4.51 8.36
N ARG A 67 -10.82 5.77 8.70
CA ARG A 67 -10.89 6.24 10.09
C ARG A 67 -12.14 5.79 10.84
N SER A 68 -13.12 5.19 10.14
CA SER A 68 -14.26 4.53 10.77
C SER A 68 -13.86 3.19 11.41
N LEU A 69 -12.72 2.63 11.01
CA LEU A 69 -12.24 1.33 11.46
C LEU A 69 -11.14 1.43 12.51
N VAL A 70 -11.11 0.43 13.37
CA VAL A 70 -10.04 0.17 14.33
C VAL A 70 -9.33 -1.11 13.92
N GLN A 71 -8.02 -1.03 13.77
CA GLN A 71 -7.15 -2.18 13.56
C GLN A 71 -6.59 -2.67 14.90
N PHE A 72 -6.63 -3.98 15.11
CA PHE A 72 -6.04 -4.64 16.28
C PHE A 72 -5.50 -6.02 15.87
N GLY A 73 -4.66 -6.63 16.70
CA GLY A 73 -4.12 -7.97 16.45
C GLY A 73 -4.90 -9.06 17.17
N ALA A 74 -5.05 -10.21 16.52
CA ALA A 74 -5.53 -11.45 17.13
C ALA A 74 -4.47 -12.54 16.98
N LYS A 75 -4.19 -13.28 18.07
CA LYS A 75 -3.38 -14.51 18.06
C LYS A 75 -4.26 -15.73 18.18
N PHE A 76 -3.90 -16.79 17.49
CA PHE A 76 -4.57 -18.08 17.57
C PHE A 76 -3.63 -19.23 17.19
N GLN A 77 -3.98 -20.43 17.63
CA GLN A 77 -3.26 -21.65 17.27
C GLN A 77 -4.05 -22.39 16.19
N VAL A 78 -3.42 -22.63 15.05
CA VAL A 78 -4.02 -23.46 14.00
C VAL A 78 -3.77 -24.93 14.35
N PRO A 79 -4.78 -25.80 14.31
CA PRO A 79 -4.58 -27.22 14.52
C PRO A 79 -3.55 -27.80 13.55
N GLY A 80 -2.52 -28.47 14.07
CA GLY A 80 -1.44 -29.06 13.28
C GLY A 80 -0.28 -28.11 12.94
N ASP A 81 -0.41 -26.81 13.20
CA ASP A 81 0.71 -25.86 13.14
C ASP A 81 1.42 -25.85 14.51
N PRO A 82 2.75 -25.97 14.58
CA PRO A 82 3.48 -25.85 15.84
C PRO A 82 3.56 -24.42 16.39
N GLN A 83 3.35 -23.38 15.58
CA GLN A 83 3.50 -21.99 16.01
C GLN A 83 2.18 -21.23 16.04
N PRO A 84 1.94 -20.39 17.06
CA PRO A 84 0.76 -19.54 17.09
C PRO A 84 0.87 -18.44 16.03
N GLN A 85 -0.16 -18.29 15.21
CA GLN A 85 -0.24 -17.26 14.19
C GLN A 85 -0.82 -15.97 14.78
N ARG A 86 -0.39 -14.83 14.22
CA ARG A 86 -0.95 -13.51 14.54
C ARG A 86 -1.47 -12.88 13.26
N ARG A 87 -2.72 -12.43 13.27
CA ARG A 87 -3.34 -11.74 12.14
C ARG A 87 -3.93 -10.41 12.58
N PRO A 88 -3.85 -9.36 11.75
CA PRO A 88 -4.60 -8.14 11.99
C PRO A 88 -6.09 -8.44 11.79
N ALA A 89 -6.91 -7.95 12.71
CA ALA A 89 -8.35 -7.88 12.62
C ALA A 89 -8.76 -6.40 12.57
N TYR A 90 -9.97 -6.16 12.07
CA TYR A 90 -10.54 -4.83 11.94
C TYR A 90 -11.94 -4.86 12.52
N ALA A 91 -12.39 -3.75 13.07
CA ALA A 91 -13.76 -3.60 13.52
C ALA A 91 -14.22 -2.17 13.32
N ASP A 92 -15.53 -1.98 13.20
CA ASP A 92 -16.10 -0.65 13.34
C ASP A 92 -15.72 -0.04 14.69
N ARG A 93 -15.42 1.25 14.71
CA ARG A 93 -14.93 1.95 15.91
C ARG A 93 -15.91 1.91 17.07
N GLN A 94 -17.21 2.03 16.80
CA GLN A 94 -18.24 1.94 17.84
C GLN A 94 -18.36 0.51 18.32
N ALA A 95 -18.41 -0.47 17.41
CA ALA A 95 -18.46 -1.88 17.76
C ALA A 95 -17.28 -2.32 18.64
N PHE A 96 -16.06 -1.87 18.29
CA PHE A 96 -14.85 -2.13 19.06
C PHE A 96 -14.88 -1.51 20.45
N ALA A 97 -15.34 -0.25 20.55
CA ALA A 97 -15.47 0.44 21.84
C ALA A 97 -16.50 -0.24 22.76
N LEU A 98 -17.64 -0.66 22.20
CA LEU A 98 -18.69 -1.38 22.93
C LEU A 98 -18.24 -2.76 23.39
N ALA A 99 -17.44 -3.47 22.59
CA ALA A 99 -16.91 -4.78 22.96
C ALA A 99 -15.89 -4.72 24.10
N GLY A 100 -15.33 -3.53 24.41
CA GLY A 100 -14.42 -3.33 25.54
C GLY A 100 -13.17 -4.20 25.48
N LEU A 101 -12.73 -4.59 24.28
CA LEU A 101 -11.61 -5.51 24.09
C LEU A 101 -10.31 -4.93 24.64
N ARG A 102 -9.56 -5.76 25.37
CA ARG A 102 -8.22 -5.44 25.89
C ARG A 102 -7.23 -6.50 25.42
N ILE A 103 -5.94 -6.21 25.53
CA ILE A 103 -4.91 -7.21 25.26
C ILE A 103 -5.14 -8.43 26.18
N GLY A 104 -5.12 -9.62 25.59
CA GLY A 104 -5.39 -10.87 26.29
C GLY A 104 -6.87 -11.26 26.37
N THR A 105 -7.81 -10.38 25.99
CA THR A 105 -9.24 -10.74 25.95
C THR A 105 -9.45 -11.92 24.99
N PRO A 106 -10.10 -13.01 25.45
CA PRO A 106 -10.39 -14.16 24.59
C PRO A 106 -11.47 -13.81 23.58
N VAL A 107 -11.33 -14.33 22.37
CA VAL A 107 -12.23 -14.09 21.25
C VAL A 107 -12.49 -15.40 20.50
N ALA A 108 -13.69 -15.51 19.93
CA ALA A 108 -14.03 -16.58 19.00
C ALA A 108 -13.59 -16.17 17.58
N LEU A 109 -12.94 -17.09 16.88
CA LEU A 109 -12.37 -16.86 15.56
C LEU A 109 -12.84 -17.94 14.62
N THR A 110 -13.24 -17.54 13.42
CA THR A 110 -13.38 -18.43 12.28
C THR A 110 -12.22 -18.13 11.35
N ILE A 111 -11.38 -19.14 11.11
CA ILE A 111 -10.27 -19.03 10.16
C ILE A 111 -10.49 -19.97 8.98
N GLU A 112 -9.94 -19.61 7.84
CA GLU A 112 -9.78 -20.49 6.71
C GLU A 112 -8.33 -20.97 6.62
N VAL A 113 -8.14 -22.29 6.61
CA VAL A 113 -6.80 -22.89 6.48
C VAL A 113 -6.46 -23.03 4.99
N THR A 114 -5.43 -22.30 4.55
CA THR A 114 -4.93 -22.35 3.17
C THR A 114 -3.50 -22.91 3.14
N PRO A 115 -3.01 -23.40 1.97
CA PRO A 115 -1.61 -23.80 1.82
C PRO A 115 -0.61 -22.67 2.15
N GLY A 116 -1.02 -21.40 2.01
CA GLY A 116 -0.24 -20.22 2.36
C GLY A 116 -0.37 -19.76 3.82
N GLY A 117 -1.11 -20.50 4.65
CA GLY A 117 -1.36 -20.21 6.07
C GLY A 117 -2.83 -19.96 6.38
N ALA A 118 -3.12 -19.49 7.59
CA ALA A 118 -4.49 -19.22 8.02
C ALA A 118 -4.93 -17.79 7.70
N VAL A 119 -6.11 -17.66 7.10
CA VAL A 119 -6.79 -16.38 6.84
C VAL A 119 -7.87 -16.21 7.90
N LEU A 120 -7.90 -15.05 8.57
CA LEU A 120 -8.98 -14.71 9.50
C LEU A 120 -10.23 -14.35 8.68
N ARG A 121 -11.34 -15.06 8.89
CA ARG A 121 -12.61 -14.82 8.19
C ARG A 121 -13.65 -14.16 9.08
N GLU A 122 -13.67 -14.53 10.35
CA GLU A 122 -14.57 -13.93 11.32
C GLU A 122 -13.89 -13.80 12.68
N LEU A 123 -14.21 -12.73 13.41
CA LEU A 123 -13.87 -12.55 14.81
C LEU A 123 -15.09 -12.03 15.56
N ALA A 124 -15.45 -12.75 16.61
CA ALA A 124 -16.51 -12.39 17.52
C ALA A 124 -16.00 -12.39 18.97
N THR A 125 -16.65 -11.59 19.82
CA THR A 125 -16.52 -11.74 21.26
C THR A 125 -17.07 -13.10 21.71
N LEU A 126 -16.68 -13.60 22.88
CA LEU A 126 -17.26 -14.84 23.42
C LEU A 126 -18.77 -14.72 23.71
N GLN A 127 -19.28 -13.49 23.79
CA GLN A 127 -20.70 -13.18 23.95
C GLN A 127 -21.47 -13.19 22.62
N GLY A 128 -20.80 -13.47 21.49
CA GLY A 128 -21.41 -13.58 20.17
C GLY A 128 -21.52 -12.27 19.39
N GLN A 129 -20.98 -11.16 19.91
CA GLN A 129 -20.88 -9.92 19.14
C GLN A 129 -19.81 -10.06 18.05
N VAL A 130 -20.22 -10.10 16.80
CA VAL A 130 -19.32 -10.12 15.63
C VAL A 130 -18.68 -8.74 15.47
N LEU A 131 -17.37 -8.71 15.34
CA LEU A 131 -16.56 -7.50 15.18
C LEU A 131 -15.88 -7.43 13.82
N PHE A 132 -15.56 -8.60 13.26
CA PHE A 132 -14.94 -8.74 11.96
C PHE A 132 -15.60 -9.91 11.25
N ASP A 133 -15.89 -9.74 9.97
CA ASP A 133 -16.47 -10.75 9.09
C ASP A 133 -15.84 -10.62 7.68
N ASP A 134 -16.27 -11.48 6.75
CA ASP A 134 -15.74 -11.46 5.39
C ASP A 134 -16.16 -10.20 4.62
N SER A 135 -17.32 -9.61 4.93
CA SER A 135 -17.75 -8.35 4.29
C SER A 135 -16.83 -7.19 4.66
N LEU A 136 -16.47 -7.08 5.95
CA LEU A 136 -15.49 -6.11 6.42
C LEU A 136 -14.08 -6.43 5.92
N HIS A 137 -13.72 -7.72 5.80
CA HIS A 137 -12.46 -8.12 5.19
C HIS A 137 -12.33 -7.62 3.75
N HIS A 138 -13.38 -7.84 2.94
CA HIS A 138 -13.44 -7.35 1.57
C HIS A 138 -13.29 -5.83 1.52
N HIS A 139 -14.06 -5.09 2.34
CA HIS A 139 -13.95 -3.63 2.43
C HIS A 139 -12.54 -3.16 2.81
N VAL A 140 -11.89 -3.79 3.78
CA VAL A 140 -10.51 -3.48 4.17
C VAL A 140 -9.53 -3.72 3.02
N VAL A 141 -9.71 -4.78 2.23
CA VAL A 141 -8.89 -5.03 1.04
C VAL A 141 -9.11 -3.94 0.00
N THR A 142 -10.37 -3.61 -0.30
CA THR A 142 -10.73 -2.56 -1.26
C THR A 142 -10.17 -1.21 -0.85
N ALA A 143 -10.41 -0.77 0.39
CA ALA A 143 -9.93 0.52 0.90
C ALA A 143 -8.39 0.62 0.90
N ALA A 144 -7.69 -0.48 1.21
CA ALA A 144 -6.23 -0.52 1.11
C ALA A 144 -5.75 -0.38 -0.33
N ASN A 145 -6.41 -1.04 -1.28
CA ASN A 145 -6.06 -0.99 -2.69
C ASN A 145 -6.41 0.34 -3.36
N ASP A 146 -7.51 0.99 -2.96
CA ASP A 146 -7.88 2.31 -3.48
C ASP A 146 -6.83 3.36 -3.15
N ALA A 147 -6.33 3.36 -1.91
CA ALA A 147 -5.22 4.23 -1.51
C ALA A 147 -3.95 3.95 -2.34
N ALA A 148 -3.64 2.68 -2.59
CA ALA A 148 -2.51 2.30 -3.45
C ALA A 148 -2.72 2.74 -4.90
N ARG A 149 -3.94 2.59 -5.43
CA ARG A 149 -4.29 2.96 -6.80
C ARG A 149 -4.05 4.45 -7.06
N TYR A 150 -4.47 5.33 -6.14
CA TYR A 150 -4.20 6.77 -6.27
C TYR A 150 -2.70 7.07 -6.33
N ALA A 151 -1.90 6.45 -5.46
CA ALA A 151 -0.46 6.64 -5.44
C ALA A 151 0.22 6.14 -6.73
N ILE A 152 -0.22 4.99 -7.25
CA ILE A 152 0.27 4.43 -8.52
C ILE A 152 -0.04 5.38 -9.68
N VAL A 153 -1.29 5.81 -9.82
CA VAL A 153 -1.72 6.70 -10.90
C VAL A 153 -0.96 8.02 -10.83
N ALA A 154 -0.87 8.64 -9.65
CA ALA A 154 -0.12 9.87 -9.45
C ALA A 154 1.37 9.70 -9.83
N GLY A 155 2.02 8.63 -9.37
CA GLY A 155 3.42 8.34 -9.71
C GLY A 155 3.64 8.16 -11.22
N VAL A 156 2.76 7.43 -11.89
CA VAL A 156 2.82 7.23 -13.35
C VAL A 156 2.63 8.55 -14.10
N CYS A 157 1.64 9.37 -13.71
CA CYS A 157 1.43 10.69 -14.31
C CYS A 157 2.65 11.61 -14.12
N MET A 158 3.22 11.66 -12.91
CA MET A 158 4.42 12.46 -12.64
C MET A 158 5.63 11.97 -13.43
N ALA A 159 5.78 10.65 -13.60
CA ALA A 159 6.83 10.08 -14.43
C ALA A 159 6.68 10.48 -15.91
N LEU A 160 5.47 10.40 -16.45
CA LEU A 160 5.17 10.84 -17.82
C LEU A 160 5.51 12.32 -18.03
N LEU A 161 5.14 13.20 -17.09
CA LEU A 161 5.50 14.62 -17.14
C LEU A 161 7.02 14.81 -17.15
N GLY A 162 7.76 14.05 -16.33
CA GLY A 162 9.22 14.06 -16.34
C GLY A 162 9.80 13.65 -17.70
N LEU A 163 9.30 12.57 -18.30
CA LEU A 163 9.76 12.09 -19.61
C LEU A 163 9.44 13.08 -20.74
N ILE A 164 8.24 13.67 -20.74
CA ILE A 164 7.86 14.72 -21.71
C ILE A 164 8.78 15.93 -21.56
N GLY A 165 9.05 16.38 -20.33
CA GLY A 165 9.99 17.46 -20.06
C GLY A 165 11.39 17.17 -20.57
N ALA A 166 11.90 15.95 -20.32
CA ALA A 166 13.19 15.50 -20.82
C ALA A 166 13.24 15.50 -22.36
N LEU A 167 12.19 15.02 -23.02
CA LEU A 167 12.07 14.98 -24.47
C LEU A 167 12.09 16.40 -25.06
N ILE A 168 11.30 17.33 -24.52
CA ILE A 168 11.26 18.72 -24.97
C ILE A 168 12.65 19.37 -24.83
N LEU A 169 13.32 19.16 -23.70
CA LEU A 169 14.67 19.70 -23.45
C LEU A 169 15.73 19.09 -24.38
N TRP A 170 15.55 17.82 -24.75
CA TRP A 170 16.44 17.15 -25.70
C TRP A 170 16.23 17.66 -27.14
N LEU A 171 14.97 17.85 -27.55
CA LEU A 171 14.61 18.37 -28.87
C LEU A 171 14.94 19.87 -29.05
N ARG A 172 14.91 20.66 -27.96
CA ARG A 172 15.29 22.09 -27.98
C ARG A 172 16.80 22.32 -28.07
N ARG A 173 17.62 21.28 -28.19
CA ARG A 173 19.04 21.47 -28.48
C ARG A 173 19.19 22.16 -29.84
N PRO A 174 19.90 23.29 -29.95
CA PRO A 174 20.34 23.75 -31.25
C PRO A 174 21.19 22.64 -31.86
N SER A 175 20.82 22.22 -33.06
CA SER A 175 21.66 21.38 -33.89
C SER A 175 22.97 22.13 -34.14
N ASN A 176 24.04 21.84 -33.40
CA ASN A 176 25.39 22.24 -33.77
C ASN A 176 25.90 21.37 -34.95
N ALA A 177 25.06 21.22 -35.97
CA ALA A 177 25.43 20.69 -37.27
C ALA A 177 25.14 21.77 -38.32
N ALA A 178 25.77 22.94 -38.16
CA ALA A 178 25.83 23.94 -39.21
C ALA A 178 27.10 24.79 -39.04
N VAL A 179 28.08 24.53 -39.92
CA VAL A 179 29.10 25.46 -40.43
C VAL A 179 30.27 25.73 -39.45
N LYS A 180 31.54 25.41 -39.78
CA LYS A 180 32.29 25.98 -40.90
C LYS A 180 33.47 25.07 -41.26
N HIS A 181 33.55 24.61 -42.51
CA HIS A 181 34.84 24.33 -43.14
C HIS A 181 35.60 25.67 -43.21
N PRO A 182 36.81 25.80 -42.66
CA PRO A 182 37.76 26.76 -43.18
C PRO A 182 38.52 26.04 -44.29
N GLY A 183 38.08 26.26 -45.54
CA GLY A 183 38.98 26.09 -46.67
C GLY A 183 40.04 27.19 -46.63
N ALA A 184 41.25 26.81 -47.08
CA ALA A 184 42.34 27.63 -47.63
C ALA A 184 42.89 28.75 -46.72
N PRO A 185 44.21 28.84 -46.58
CA PRO A 185 45.08 29.25 -47.70
C PRO A 185 45.85 28.11 -48.37
#